data_AF-A0AA36ELS7-F1
#
_entry.id   AF-A0AA36ELS7-F1
#
_cell.length_a   1.000
_cell.length_b   1.000
_cell.length_c   1.000
_cell.angle_alpha   90.00
_cell.angle_beta   90.00
_cell.angle_gamma   90.00
#
_symmetry.space_group_name_H-M   'P 1'
#
loop_
_entity.id
_entity.type
_entity.pdbx_description
1 polymer ?
#
loop_
_entity_poly.entity_id
_entity_poly.type
_entity_poly.pdbx_seq_one_letter_code
_entity_poly.pdbx_strand_id
1 'polypeptide(L)'
;METIIQKLQNQLETMKEALAMVQNTFTSINETRQNMINEARVEMPYRHVVITETFINDLDQDTVLILDMFQAMQENMTATTHICKKITNDHQVPR
;
A
#
# COMPACT_ATOMS: atom_id res chain seq x y z
N MET A 1 -0.79 32.05 -10.00
CA MET A 1 -0.69 31.76 -8.55
C MET A 1 -1.51 30.51 -8.32
N GLU A 2 -0.89 29.41 -7.89
CA GLU A 2 -1.65 28.18 -7.56
C GLU A 2 -2.60 28.44 -6.39
N THR A 3 -3.84 27.98 -6.52
CA THR A 3 -4.80 28.01 -5.42
C THR A 3 -4.39 26.98 -4.35
N ILE A 4 -4.86 27.17 -3.10
CA ILE A 4 -4.63 26.19 -2.03
C ILE A 4 -5.13 24.79 -2.44
N ILE A 5 -6.22 24.73 -3.21
CA ILE A 5 -6.80 23.48 -3.71
C ILE A 5 -5.88 22.80 -4.74
N GLN A 6 -5.26 23.56 -5.65
CA GLN A 6 -4.29 23.00 -6.61
C GLN A 6 -3.06 22.42 -5.88
N LYS A 7 -2.56 23.11 -4.84
CA LYS A 7 -1.48 22.58 -4.01
C LYS A 7 -1.86 21.29 -3.31
N LEU A 8 -3.08 21.23 -2.78
CA LEU A 8 -3.61 20.03 -2.12
C LEU A 8 -3.75 18.86 -3.11
N GLN A 9 -4.21 19.11 -4.34
CA GLN A 9 -4.28 18.10 -5.40
C GLN A 9 -2.89 17.54 -5.74
N ASN A 10 -1.90 18.42 -5.92
CA ASN A 10 -0.54 18.00 -6.23
C ASN A 10 0.05 17.14 -5.10
N GLN A 11 -0.15 17.56 -3.84
CA GLN A 11 0.29 16.78 -2.68
C GLN A 11 -0.40 15.42 -2.60
N LEU A 12 -1.71 15.33 -2.87
CA LEU A 12 -2.45 14.07 -2.88
C LEU A 12 -1.94 13.11 -3.95
N GLU A 13 -1.64 13.60 -5.17
CA GLU A 13 -1.07 12.75 -6.24
C GLU A 13 0.34 12.28 -5.87
N THR A 14 1.21 13.14 -5.35
CA THR A 14 2.56 12.74 -4.89
C THR A 14 2.50 11.69 -3.79
N MET A 15 1.61 11.87 -2.81
CA MET A 15 1.43 10.87 -1.75
C MET A 15 0.90 9.55 -2.33
N LYS A 16 0.05 9.59 -3.38
CA LYS A 16 -0.53 8.39 -4.01
C LYS A 16 0.55 7.59 -4.72
N GLU A 17 1.44 8.26 -5.44
CA GLU A 17 2.61 7.66 -6.08
C GLU A 17 3.55 7.05 -5.03
N ALA A 18 3.83 7.78 -3.95
CA ALA A 18 4.66 7.27 -2.85
C ALA A 18 4.06 6.02 -2.20
N LEU A 19 2.74 6.03 -1.95
CA LEU A 19 2.03 4.89 -1.39
C LEU A 19 2.08 3.67 -2.31
N ALA A 20 1.92 3.86 -3.62
CA ALA A 20 2.05 2.78 -4.61
C ALA A 20 3.47 2.20 -4.65
N MET A 21 4.50 3.04 -4.55
CA MET A 21 5.89 2.58 -4.45
C MET A 21 6.11 1.73 -3.19
N VAL A 22 5.64 2.18 -2.03
CA VAL A 22 5.76 1.44 -0.78
C VAL A 22 5.02 0.10 -0.86
N GLN A 23 3.80 0.08 -1.40
CA GLN A 23 3.05 -1.17 -1.62
C GLN A 23 3.82 -2.14 -2.51
N ASN A 24 4.38 -1.68 -3.63
CA ASN A 24 5.15 -2.52 -4.54
C ASN A 24 6.42 -3.08 -3.88
N THR A 25 7.14 -2.26 -3.12
CA THR A 25 8.31 -2.71 -2.36
C THR A 25 7.91 -3.77 -1.32
N PHE A 26 6.83 -3.53 -0.59
CA PHE A 26 6.33 -4.48 0.41
C PHE A 26 5.94 -5.82 -0.22
N THR A 27 5.20 -5.81 -1.34
CA THR A 27 4.84 -7.02 -2.09
C THR A 27 6.07 -7.79 -2.54
N SER A 28 7.08 -7.12 -3.11
CA SER A 28 8.31 -7.77 -3.57
C SER A 28 9.12 -8.40 -2.42
N ILE A 29 9.20 -7.71 -1.28
CA ILE A 29 9.84 -8.27 -0.08
C ILE A 29 9.05 -9.49 0.42
N ASN A 30 7.73 -9.43 0.42
CA ASN A 30 6.88 -10.54 0.85
C ASN A 30 7.02 -11.76 -0.06
N GLU A 31 7.09 -11.58 -1.38
CA GLU A 31 7.38 -12.66 -2.34
C GLU A 31 8.75 -13.29 -2.09
N THR A 32 9.78 -12.47 -1.86
CA THR A 32 11.14 -12.94 -1.54
C THR A 32 11.14 -13.76 -0.26
N ARG A 33 10.47 -13.26 0.79
CA ARG A 33 10.29 -13.95 2.06
C ARG A 33 9.62 -15.32 1.86
N GLN A 34 8.55 -15.37 1.07
CA GLN A 34 7.81 -16.60 0.83
C GLN A 34 8.65 -17.64 0.09
N ASN A 35 9.46 -17.22 -0.86
CA ASN A 35 10.41 -18.10 -1.55
C ASN A 35 11.44 -18.68 -0.57
N MET A 36 12.03 -17.86 0.30
CA MET A 36 12.97 -18.33 1.32
C MET A 36 12.33 -19.34 2.28
N ILE A 37 11.07 -19.11 2.70
CA ILE A 37 10.32 -20.05 3.53
C ILE A 37 10.12 -21.38 2.81
N ASN A 38 9.72 -21.33 1.53
CA ASN A 38 9.49 -22.53 0.73
C ASN A 38 10.79 -23.33 0.51
N GLU A 39 11.89 -22.66 0.21
CA GLU A 39 13.23 -23.27 0.09
C GLU A 39 13.65 -23.94 1.40
N ALA A 40 13.53 -23.24 2.53
CA ALA A 40 13.86 -23.78 3.84
C ALA A 40 13.01 -25.01 4.22
N ARG A 41 11.73 -25.04 3.83
CA ARG A 41 10.85 -26.21 4.02
C ARG A 41 11.31 -27.43 3.22
N VAL A 42 11.84 -27.22 2.02
CA VAL A 42 12.38 -28.30 1.17
C VAL A 42 13.69 -28.87 1.76
N GLU A 43 14.57 -28.01 2.27
CA GLU A 43 15.87 -28.41 2.82
C GLU A 43 15.78 -29.04 4.22
N MET A 44 14.79 -28.68 5.05
CA MET A 44 14.66 -29.15 6.43
C MET A 44 13.29 -29.76 6.77
N PRO A 45 12.99 -30.97 6.27
CA PRO A 45 11.65 -31.55 6.35
C PRO A 45 11.14 -31.96 7.75
N TYR A 46 11.95 -31.98 8.83
CA TYR A 46 11.56 -32.66 10.08
C TYR A 46 11.89 -32.05 11.45
N ARG A 47 12.47 -30.85 11.62
CA ARG A 47 12.97 -30.46 12.98
C ARG A 47 12.53 -29.18 13.69
N HIS A 48 11.81 -28.23 13.08
CA HIS A 48 11.33 -27.04 13.81
C HIS A 48 9.94 -26.55 13.37
N VAL A 49 9.08 -27.46 12.97
CA VAL A 49 7.88 -27.17 12.17
C VAL A 49 6.85 -26.30 12.91
N VAL A 50 6.53 -26.56 14.18
CA VAL A 50 5.35 -25.94 14.84
C VAL A 50 5.53 -24.46 15.21
N ILE A 51 6.68 -24.08 15.80
CA ILE A 51 6.94 -22.67 16.17
C ILE A 51 7.16 -21.83 14.90
N THR A 52 7.85 -22.38 13.92
CA THR A 52 8.13 -21.70 12.65
C THR A 52 6.84 -21.53 11.83
N GLU A 53 5.94 -22.51 11.82
CA GLU A 53 4.64 -22.40 11.13
C GLU A 53 3.70 -21.38 11.79
N THR A 54 3.64 -21.32 13.12
CA THR A 54 2.81 -20.32 13.82
C THR A 54 3.33 -18.91 13.52
N PHE A 55 4.65 -18.71 13.59
CA PHE A 55 5.27 -17.43 13.26
C PHE A 55 5.08 -17.02 11.79
N ILE A 56 5.15 -17.98 10.86
CA ILE A 56 4.86 -17.73 9.43
C ILE A 56 3.41 -17.31 9.23
N ASN A 57 2.46 -17.99 9.89
CA ASN A 57 1.03 -17.68 9.77
C ASN A 57 0.71 -16.29 10.35
N ASP A 58 1.28 -15.93 11.50
CA ASP A 58 1.10 -14.59 12.09
C ASP A 58 1.66 -13.51 11.14
N LEU A 59 2.85 -13.75 10.57
CA LEU A 59 3.43 -12.86 9.56
C LEU A 59 2.61 -12.76 8.28
N ASP A 60 1.93 -13.82 7.85
CA ASP A 60 1.02 -13.80 6.70
C ASP A 60 -0.22 -12.94 6.99
N GLN A 61 -0.79 -13.03 8.19
CA GLN A 61 -1.92 -12.19 8.61
C GLN A 61 -1.54 -10.71 8.66
N ASP A 62 -0.38 -10.39 9.23
CA ASP A 62 0.14 -9.01 9.25
C ASP A 62 0.37 -8.49 7.82
N THR A 63 0.92 -9.32 6.92
CA THR A 63 1.08 -8.97 5.50
C THR A 63 -0.27 -8.64 4.85
N VAL A 64 -1.30 -9.47 5.07
CA VAL A 64 -2.64 -9.24 4.51
C VAL A 64 -3.22 -7.92 5.03
N LEU A 65 -3.14 -7.68 6.33
CA LEU A 65 -3.62 -6.45 6.95
C LEU A 65 -2.93 -5.21 6.35
N ILE A 66 -1.61 -5.26 6.16
CA ILE A 66 -0.84 -4.15 5.58
C ILE A 66 -1.27 -3.88 4.13
N LEU A 67 -1.50 -4.92 3.32
CA LEU A 67 -1.98 -4.78 1.95
C LEU A 67 -3.39 -4.16 1.89
N ASP A 68 -4.30 -4.59 2.77
CA ASP A 68 -5.64 -4.01 2.90
C ASP A 68 -5.58 -2.53 3.30
N MET A 69 -4.68 -2.17 4.21
CA MET A 69 -4.45 -0.78 4.61
C MET A 69 -3.95 0.08 3.44
N PHE A 70 -3.02 -0.44 2.61
CA PHE A 70 -2.58 0.27 1.41
C PHE A 70 -3.73 0.52 0.45
N GLN A 71 -4.60 -0.47 0.24
CA GLN A 71 -5.76 -0.33 -0.63
C GLN A 71 -6.73 0.73 -0.10
N ALA A 72 -7.11 0.66 1.19
CA ALA A 72 -8.02 1.62 1.80
C ALA A 72 -7.47 3.06 1.74
N MET A 73 -6.16 3.23 1.93
CA MET A 73 -5.50 4.53 1.77
C MET A 73 -5.59 5.05 0.33
N GLN A 74 -5.34 4.20 -0.69
CA GLN A 74 -5.47 4.60 -2.10
C GLN A 74 -6.89 5.01 -2.49
N GLU A 75 -7.90 4.30 -1.97
CA GLU A 75 -9.31 4.63 -2.17
C GLU A 75 -9.65 5.99 -1.57
N ASN A 76 -9.26 6.23 -0.32
CA ASN A 76 -9.47 7.51 0.37
C ASN A 76 -8.80 8.68 -0.35
N MET A 77 -7.56 8.48 -0.81
CA MET A 77 -6.83 9.51 -1.55
C MET A 77 -7.48 9.80 -2.90
N THR A 78 -7.94 8.76 -3.61
CA THR A 78 -8.65 8.92 -4.89
C THR A 78 -9.96 9.70 -4.70
N ALA A 79 -10.73 9.38 -3.65
CA ALA A 79 -11.93 10.14 -3.30
C ALA A 79 -11.61 11.60 -2.96
N THR A 80 -10.57 11.85 -2.18
CA THR A 80 -10.15 13.20 -1.79
C THR A 80 -9.71 14.02 -3.00
N THR A 81 -8.90 13.44 -3.90
CA THR A 81 -8.53 14.09 -5.17
C THR A 81 -9.76 14.43 -6.01
N HIS A 82 -10.75 13.54 -6.07
CA HIS A 82 -11.99 13.80 -6.80
C HIS A 82 -12.77 14.99 -6.21
N ILE A 83 -12.89 15.06 -4.88
CA ILE A 83 -13.50 16.21 -4.19
C ILE A 83 -12.76 17.50 -4.54
N CYS A 84 -11.44 17.50 -4.46
CA CYS A 84 -10.64 18.68 -4.81
C CYS A 84 -10.85 19.10 -6.27
N LYS A 85 -10.91 18.15 -7.20
CA LYS A 85 -11.20 18.42 -8.63
C LYS A 85 -12.57 19.06 -8.80
N LYS A 86 -13.58 18.54 -8.10
CA LYS A 86 -14.93 19.10 -8.11
C LYS A 86 -14.96 20.53 -7.58
N ILE A 87 -14.34 20.81 -6.42
CA ILE A 87 -14.31 22.16 -5.86
C ILE A 87 -13.59 23.13 -6.81
N THR A 88 -12.46 22.72 -7.40
CA THR A 88 -11.75 23.53 -8.40
C THR A 88 -12.67 23.86 -9.58
N ASN A 89 -13.41 22.88 -10.11
CA ASN A 89 -14.31 23.08 -11.25
C ASN A 89 -15.52 23.96 -10.89
N ASP A 90 -16.13 23.75 -9.73
CA ASP A 90 -17.30 24.51 -9.26
C ASP A 90 -16.94 25.99 -8.98
N HIS A 91 -15.67 26.26 -8.65
CA HIS A 91 -15.16 27.61 -8.34
C HIS A 91 -14.22 28.15 -9.44
N GLN A 92 -14.21 27.56 -10.64
CA GLN A 92 -13.59 28.19 -11.79
C GLN A 92 -14.36 29.47 -12.11
N VAL A 93 -13.79 30.61 -11.71
CA VAL A 93 -14.28 31.93 -12.09
C VAL A 93 -14.36 31.96 -13.63
N PRO A 94 -15.56 32.14 -14.23
CA PRO A 94 -15.65 32.34 -15.67
C PRO A 94 -14.82 33.58 -15.98
N ARG A 95 -13.78 33.43 -16.81
CA ARG A 95 -13.09 34.57 -17.40
C ARG A 95 -13.94 35.18 -18.50
#